data_AF-A0A6G3SVS3-F1
#
_entry.id   AF-A0A6G3SVS3-F1
#
_cell.length_a   1.000
_cell.length_b   1.000
_cell.length_c   1.000
_cell.angle_alpha   90.00
_cell.angle_beta   90.00
_cell.angle_gamma   90.00
#
_symmetry.space_group_name_H-M   'P 1'
#
loop_
_entity.id
_entity.type
_entity.pdbx_description
1 polymer ?
#
loop_
_entity_poly.entity_id
_entity_poly.type
_entity_poly.pdbx_seq_one_letter_code
_entity_poly.pdbx_strand_id
1 'polypeptide(L)'
;LPLGGVDAFWPDQAVAVELDARAPRYGAPGRRGRTEEPPRWSAPAAKREHLERLGITVVHLSPRKLREAADQQATVVRTALMAAADREPAAYVMVLPR
;
A
#
# COMPACT_ATOMS: atom_id res chain seq x y z
N LEU A 1 19.47 0.17 -3.39
CA LEU A 1 18.38 0.15 -4.39
C LEU A 1 17.24 1.01 -3.85
N PRO A 2 16.54 1.82 -4.66
CA PRO A 2 15.40 2.60 -4.18
C PRO A 2 14.36 1.68 -3.52
N LEU A 3 13.73 2.12 -2.42
CA LEU A 3 12.75 1.36 -1.61
C LEU A 3 11.44 1.00 -2.37
N GLY A 4 11.44 1.15 -3.70
CA GLY A 4 10.26 1.31 -4.52
C GLY A 4 9.66 2.70 -4.33
N GLY A 5 8.43 2.92 -4.81
CA GLY A 5 7.73 4.14 -4.46
C GLY A 5 6.24 3.89 -4.31
N VAL A 6 5.63 4.82 -3.59
CA VAL A 6 4.31 4.78 -3.00
C VAL A 6 3.48 5.91 -3.60
N ASP A 7 2.16 5.85 -3.47
CA ASP A 7 1.26 6.86 -4.05
C ASP A 7 1.15 8.09 -3.15
N ALA A 8 1.33 7.93 -1.84
CA ALA A 8 1.47 9.03 -0.89
C ALA A 8 2.34 8.62 0.31
N PHE A 9 2.98 9.61 0.94
CA PHE A 9 3.80 9.40 2.14
C PHE A 9 3.71 10.60 3.09
N TRP A 10 3.50 10.32 4.38
CA TRP A 10 3.51 11.28 5.48
C TRP A 10 4.75 11.04 6.35
N PRO A 11 5.79 11.89 6.24
CA PRO A 11 7.07 11.64 6.90
C PRO A 11 6.99 11.72 8.42
N ASP A 12 6.24 12.69 8.97
CA ASP A 12 6.14 12.90 10.42
C ASP A 12 5.52 11.70 11.15
N GLN A 13 4.61 10.98 10.49
CA GLN A 13 3.94 9.79 11.03
C GLN A 13 4.49 8.48 10.46
N ALA A 14 5.50 8.54 9.57
CA ALA A 14 6.01 7.38 8.83
C ALA A 14 4.90 6.51 8.21
N VAL A 15 3.89 7.13 7.58
CA VAL A 15 2.78 6.41 6.92
C VAL A 15 2.92 6.51 5.41
N ALA A 16 2.86 5.36 4.72
CA ALA A 16 2.78 5.27 3.27
C ALA A 16 1.41 4.73 2.84
N VAL A 17 0.86 5.27 1.75
CA VAL A 17 -0.32 4.72 1.08
C VAL A 17 0.09 4.16 -0.27
N GLU A 18 -0.40 2.95 -0.55
CA GLU A 18 -0.29 2.32 -1.86
C GLU A 18 -1.69 2.00 -2.41
N LEU A 19 -1.95 2.49 -3.61
CA LEU A 19 -3.09 2.08 -4.41
C LEU A 19 -2.77 0.74 -5.05
N ASP A 20 -3.57 -0.26 -4.70
CA ASP A 20 -3.48 -1.58 -5.31
C ASP A 20 -4.13 -1.58 -6.70
N ALA A 21 -3.58 -0.76 -7.60
CA ALA A 21 -4.07 -0.53 -8.94
C ALA A 21 -3.50 -1.52 -9.96
N ARG A 22 -2.67 -2.48 -9.53
CA ARG A 22 -2.16 -3.52 -10.42
C ARG A 22 -3.23 -4.58 -10.61
N ALA A 23 -4.13 -4.32 -11.56
CA ALA A 23 -4.87 -5.39 -12.22
C ALA A 23 -3.88 -6.47 -12.69
N PRO A 24 -4.24 -7.76 -12.59
CA PRO A 24 -3.43 -8.81 -13.19
C PRO A 24 -3.36 -8.49 -14.68
N ARG A 25 -2.14 -8.33 -15.22
CA ARG A 25 -1.94 -8.21 -16.67
C ARG A 25 -2.22 -9.58 -17.29
N TYR A 26 -3.49 -10.01 -17.35
CA TYR A 26 -3.92 -11.14 -18.14
C TYR A 26 -3.96 -10.70 -19.61
N GLY A 27 -2.83 -10.88 -20.28
CA GLY A 27 -2.80 -10.97 -21.73
C GLY A 27 -2.93 -12.43 -22.15
N ALA A 28 -4.16 -12.94 -22.25
CA ALA A 28 -4.57 -14.00 -23.19
C ALA A 28 -6.08 -14.31 -23.01
N PRO A 29 -6.90 -14.31 -24.09
CA PRO A 29 -8.29 -14.73 -23.99
C PRO A 29 -8.36 -16.27 -24.04
N GLY A 30 -8.78 -16.91 -22.95
CA GLY A 30 -8.84 -18.36 -22.92
C GLY A 30 -9.51 -18.96 -21.69
N ARG A 31 -10.82 -19.17 -21.81
CA ARG A 31 -11.69 -20.08 -21.05
C ARG A 31 -12.11 -19.72 -19.62
N ARG A 32 -13.45 -19.72 -19.50
CA ARG A 32 -14.33 -19.89 -18.34
C ARG A 32 -13.72 -20.69 -17.18
N GLY A 33 -14.02 -20.23 -15.97
CA GLY A 33 -14.14 -21.10 -14.79
C GLY A 33 -13.43 -20.58 -13.54
N ARG A 34 -14.21 -19.89 -12.69
CA ARG A 34 -14.11 -19.84 -11.23
C ARG A 34 -12.89 -20.53 -10.59
N THR A 35 -11.95 -19.72 -10.09
CA THR A 35 -11.46 -19.79 -8.70
C THR A 35 -11.02 -18.39 -8.30
N GLU A 36 -11.69 -17.80 -7.30
CA GLU A 36 -11.19 -16.63 -6.58
C GLU A 36 -10.03 -17.10 -5.69
N GLU A 37 -8.84 -17.28 -6.27
CA GLU A 37 -7.63 -17.30 -5.46
C GLU A 37 -7.19 -15.85 -5.24
N PRO A 38 -7.00 -15.39 -3.99
CA PRO A 38 -6.35 -14.10 -3.78
C PRO A 38 -4.98 -14.16 -4.47
N PRO A 39 -4.61 -13.18 -5.31
CA PRO A 39 -3.38 -13.24 -6.09
C PRO A 39 -2.21 -13.44 -5.14
N ARG A 40 -1.50 -14.57 -5.24
CA ARG A 40 -0.31 -14.86 -4.43
C ARG A 40 0.80 -13.87 -4.83
N TRP A 41 1.06 -12.94 -3.92
CA TRP A 41 1.73 -11.66 -4.17
C TRP A 41 3.19 -11.71 -3.67
N SER A 42 4.13 -12.29 -4.41
CA SER A 42 5.49 -12.53 -3.89
C SER A 42 6.46 -11.34 -4.04
N ALA A 43 6.32 -10.48 -5.04
CA ALA A 43 7.25 -9.36 -5.24
C ALA A 43 6.90 -8.07 -4.46
N PRO A 44 5.62 -7.66 -4.34
CA PRO A 44 5.26 -6.50 -3.52
C PRO A 44 5.15 -6.77 -2.01
N ALA A 45 5.02 -8.03 -1.59
CA ALA A 45 5.11 -8.37 -0.17
C ALA A 45 6.51 -8.06 0.40
N ALA A 46 7.58 -8.36 -0.36
CA ALA A 46 8.95 -8.06 0.06
C ALA A 46 9.21 -6.54 0.18
N LYS A 47 8.60 -5.73 -0.69
CA LYS A 47 8.66 -4.27 -0.60
C LYS A 47 7.94 -3.76 0.65
N ARG A 48 6.73 -4.24 0.89
CA ARG A 48 5.94 -3.92 2.09
C ARG A 48 6.74 -4.27 3.34
N GLU A 49 7.21 -5.51 3.43
CA GLU A 49 7.97 -6.01 4.56
C GLU A 49 9.23 -5.16 4.78
N HIS A 50 9.89 -4.71 3.71
CA HIS A 50 11.04 -3.83 3.83
C HIS A 50 10.70 -2.45 4.39
N LEU A 51 9.60 -1.83 3.95
CA LEU A 51 9.13 -0.55 4.50
C LEU A 51 8.70 -0.71 5.97
N GLU A 52 7.99 -1.78 6.29
CA GLU A 52 7.57 -2.09 7.66
C GLU A 52 8.78 -2.29 8.58
N ARG A 53 9.84 -2.98 8.12
CA ARG A 53 11.10 -3.11 8.87
C ARG A 53 11.82 -1.80 9.12
N LEU A 54 11.56 -0.76 8.32
CA LEU A 54 12.10 0.58 8.55
C LEU A 54 11.28 1.39 9.56
N GLY A 55 10.11 0.89 9.97
CA GLY A 55 9.15 1.58 10.84
C GLY A 55 8.01 2.27 10.08
N ILE A 56 7.93 2.08 8.76
CA ILE A 56 6.90 2.71 7.93
C ILE A 56 5.63 1.86 7.95
N THR A 57 4.50 2.46 8.33
CA THR A 57 3.19 1.81 8.23
C THR A 57 2.68 1.93 6.79
N VAL A 58 2.44 0.80 6.13
CA VAL A 58 1.95 0.77 4.74
C VAL A 58 0.45 0.42 4.70
N VAL A 59 -0.36 1.38 4.25
CA VAL A 59 -1.81 1.25 4.04
C VAL A 59 -2.09 0.95 2.57
N HIS A 60 -2.71 -0.20 2.29
CA HIS A 60 -3.15 -0.53 0.94
C HIS A 60 -4.61 -0.18 0.74
N LEU A 61 -4.90 0.56 -0.33
CA LEU A 61 -6.25 0.90 -0.74
C LEU A 61 -6.50 0.32 -2.13
N SER A 62 -7.59 -0.41 -2.31
CA SER A 62 -7.96 -0.86 -3.65
C SER A 62 -8.75 0.24 -4.37
N PRO A 63 -8.54 0.45 -5.68
CA PRO A 63 -9.32 1.42 -6.46
C PRO A 63 -10.83 1.16 -6.40
N ARG A 64 -11.23 -0.11 -6.25
CA ARG A 64 -12.64 -0.50 -6.08
C ARG A 64 -13.21 0.06 -4.78
N LYS A 65 -12.55 -0.18 -3.64
CA LYS A 65 -12.99 0.32 -2.33
C LYS A 65 -13.00 1.84 -2.24
N LEU A 66 -12.07 2.51 -2.93
CA LEU A 66 -12.08 3.97 -3.02
C LEU A 66 -13.30 4.50 -3.79
N ARG A 67 -13.72 3.82 -4.87
CA ARG A 67 -14.92 4.21 -5.62
C ARG A 67 -16.21 3.89 -4.88
N GLU A 68 -16.26 2.78 -4.16
CA GLU A 68 -17.47 2.30 -3.48
C GLU A 68 -17.66 2.89 -2.07
N ALA A 69 -16.57 3.24 -1.37
CA ALA A 69 -16.60 3.60 0.04
C ALA A 69 -15.46 4.57 0.43
N ALA A 70 -15.37 5.72 -0.26
CA ALA A 70 -14.31 6.71 -0.07
C ALA A 70 -14.16 7.16 1.41
N ASP A 71 -15.27 7.47 2.09
CA ASP A 71 -15.26 7.90 3.49
C ASP A 71 -14.70 6.83 4.44
N GLN A 72 -14.99 5.56 4.16
CA GLN A 72 -14.45 4.45 4.91
C GLN A 72 -12.94 4.32 4.69
N GLN A 73 -12.47 4.49 3.45
CA GLN A 73 -11.03 4.47 3.16
C GLN A 73 -10.31 5.66 3.80
N ALA A 74 -10.91 6.85 3.80
CA ALA A 74 -10.39 8.02 4.49
C ALA A 74 -10.30 7.78 6.00
N THR A 75 -11.27 7.09 6.59
CA THR A 75 -11.24 6.69 8.00
C THR A 75 -10.09 5.72 8.28
N VAL A 76 -9.84 4.74 7.42
CA VAL A 76 -8.69 3.82 7.54
C VAL A 76 -7.37 4.61 7.55
N VAL A 77 -7.19 5.54 6.61
CA VAL A 77 -5.97 6.37 6.54
C VAL A 77 -5.85 7.25 7.78
N ARG A 78 -6.94 7.89 8.23
CA ARG A 78 -6.95 8.71 9.45
C ARG A 78 -6.52 7.91 10.67
N THR A 79 -7.07 6.71 10.85
CA THR A 79 -6.71 5.84 11.98
C THR A 79 -5.25 5.42 11.90
N ALA A 80 -4.72 5.11 10.72
CA ALA A 80 -3.31 4.76 10.55
C ALA A 80 -2.39 5.93 10.93
N LEU A 81 -2.72 7.16 10.50
CA LEU A 81 -1.97 8.36 10.87
C LEU A 81 -1.99 8.62 12.38
N MET A 82 -3.16 8.52 13.01
CA MET A 82 -3.30 8.70 14.46
C MET A 82 -2.51 7.64 15.23
N ALA A 83 -2.66 6.36 14.86
CA ALA A 83 -1.97 5.25 15.53
C ALA A 83 -0.45 5.21 15.28
N ALA A 84 0.05 5.93 14.28
CA ALA A 84 1.48 6.03 14.01
C ALA A 84 2.12 7.24 14.72
N ALA A 85 1.34 8.27 15.03
CA ALA A 85 1.80 9.43 15.81
C ALA A 85 2.26 9.07 17.23
N ASP A 86 1.76 7.97 17.79
CA ASP A 86 2.15 7.46 19.12
C ASP A 86 3.49 6.69 19.12
N ARG A 87 4.14 6.52 17.96
CA ARG A 87 5.38 5.73 17.80
C ARG A 87 6.56 6.66 17.50
N GLU A 88 7.76 6.30 17.98
CA GLU A 88 8.96 7.03 17.58
C GLU A 88 9.18 6.91 16.05
N PRO A 89 9.65 7.99 15.38
CA PRO A 89 9.81 7.99 13.94
C PRO A 89 10.71 6.87 13.44
N ALA A 90 10.28 6.25 12.34
CA ALA A 90 11.03 5.31 11.52
C ALA A 90 12.43 5.83 11.13
N ALA A 91 13.34 4.90 10.81
CA ALA A 91 14.69 5.22 10.33
C ALA A 91 14.70 6.32 9.25
N TYR A 92 15.77 7.12 9.18
CA TYR A 92 15.88 8.24 8.24
C TYR A 92 15.60 7.80 6.79
N VAL A 93 14.48 8.27 6.22
CA VAL A 93 14.05 7.97 4.84
C VAL A 93 14.02 9.25 4.02
N MET A 94 14.65 9.21 2.85
CA MET A 94 14.64 10.30 1.88
C MET A 94 13.55 10.07 0.84
N VAL A 95 12.63 11.02 0.71
CA VAL A 95 11.52 10.97 -0.23
C VAL A 95 11.92 11.74 -1.49
N LEU A 96 11.91 11.06 -2.63
CA LEU A 96 12.17 11.68 -3.93
C LEU A 96 10.85 11.78 -4.71
N PRO A 97 10.45 12.97 -5.20
CA PRO A 97 9.31 13.09 -6.10
C PRO A 97 9.55 12.28 -7.38
N ARG A 98 8.47 11.72 -7.93
CA ARG A 98 8.48 10.91 -9.16
C ARG A 98 8.15 11.76 -10.38
#